data_AF-A0A090YTA2-F1
#
_entry.id   AF-A0A090YTA2-F1
#
_cell.length_a   1.000
_cell.length_b   1.000
_cell.length_c   1.000
_cell.angle_alpha   90.00
_cell.angle_beta   90.00
_cell.angle_gamma   90.00
#
_symmetry.space_group_name_H-M   'P 1'
#
loop_
_entity.id
_entity.type
_entity.pdbx_description
1 polymer ?
#
loop_
_entity_poly.entity_id
_entity_poly.type
_entity_poly.pdbx_seq_one_letter_code
_entity_poly.pdbx_strand_id
1 'polypeptide(L)'
;MWDALSDSFNKDVINGDAETRARWGSYALTQIGLGFIGDKGVSKAAKLAQGAKFSQGISKAGQLLNKGDNLAFAGSSNGIRSGFDSTFFRQAEERLSIYQFAKGEGNVGTTTKAVEVTPSFNRENLSEHIGEGFTSQIDRVLNEVDMSREKFYDLQQKMHTELSPEEIQMMKTIRDSVPAPTTDTSMQKVITLDGVEGYLKADRPYNTIGGCIAKMEDVQDIQLPKDVYNSLRLDYEGTPYTTSSDYAVLRFKTDGIDEFKIPYAESFADDLHVKSDITPPQTGHGFTASTTDKIIPEYEAPRGTFLEPRDGAEIYTVINGEERLVGVYREKYQRFIPATK
;
A
#
# COMPACT_ATOMS: atom_id res chain seq x y z
N MET A 1 5.38 -8.96 -24.22
CA MET A 1 4.32 -8.22 -24.95
C MET A 1 4.49 -6.72 -24.77
N TRP A 2 4.67 -6.25 -23.52
CA TRP A 2 4.86 -4.83 -23.19
C TRP A 2 6.16 -4.23 -23.72
N ASP A 3 7.25 -5.00 -23.77
CA ASP A 3 8.53 -4.53 -24.34
C ASP A 3 8.43 -4.24 -25.84
N ALA A 4 7.76 -5.11 -26.60
CA ALA A 4 7.50 -4.90 -28.03
C ALA A 4 6.58 -3.69 -28.30
N LEU A 5 5.67 -3.41 -27.36
CA LEU A 5 4.77 -2.25 -27.45
C LEU A 5 5.49 -0.94 -27.13
N SER A 6 6.41 -0.97 -26.16
CA SER A 6 7.30 0.16 -25.80
C SER A 6 8.31 0.46 -26.91
N ASP A 7 8.93 -0.57 -27.49
CA ASP A 7 9.88 -0.41 -28.59
C ASP A 7 9.21 0.14 -29.85
N SER A 8 8.01 -0.34 -30.18
CA SER A 8 7.23 0.23 -31.30
C SER A 8 6.77 1.66 -31.01
N PHE A 9 6.44 2.03 -29.76
CA PHE A 9 6.11 3.41 -29.42
C PHE A 9 7.29 4.37 -29.66
N ASN A 10 8.48 4.00 -29.19
CA ASN A 10 9.67 4.81 -29.38
C ASN A 10 10.06 4.94 -30.86
N LYS A 11 9.87 3.88 -31.64
CA LYS A 11 10.19 3.86 -33.07
C LYS A 11 9.15 4.62 -33.92
N ASP A 12 7.88 4.31 -33.73
CA ASP A 12 6.80 4.69 -34.65
C ASP A 12 6.07 5.96 -34.19
N VAL A 13 6.12 6.29 -32.89
CA VAL A 13 5.49 7.49 -32.33
C VAL A 13 6.49 8.60 -32.06
N ILE A 14 7.56 8.33 -31.32
CA ILE A 14 8.54 9.37 -31.00
C ILE A 14 9.38 9.71 -32.24
N ASN A 15 9.94 8.70 -32.90
CA ASN A 15 10.84 8.88 -34.04
C ASN A 15 10.17 8.74 -35.41
N GLY A 16 8.88 8.38 -35.47
CA GLY A 16 8.13 8.19 -36.70
C GLY A 16 7.46 9.47 -37.22
N ASP A 17 7.16 9.48 -38.51
CA ASP A 17 6.38 10.54 -39.16
C ASP A 17 4.88 10.47 -38.81
N ALA A 18 4.12 11.45 -39.30
CA ALA A 18 2.68 11.55 -39.01
C ALA A 18 1.87 10.32 -39.47
N GLU A 19 2.31 9.63 -40.52
CA GLU A 19 1.63 8.43 -41.02
C GLU A 19 1.88 7.24 -40.10
N THR A 20 3.13 7.08 -39.62
CA THR A 20 3.53 5.99 -38.73
C THR A 20 2.89 6.13 -37.35
N ARG A 21 2.76 7.37 -36.84
CA ARG A 21 2.06 7.70 -35.59
C ARG A 21 0.58 7.29 -35.62
N ALA A 22 -0.12 7.58 -36.72
CA ALA A 22 -1.53 7.27 -36.88
C ALA A 22 -1.79 5.75 -37.03
N ARG A 23 -0.89 5.04 -37.72
CA ARG A 23 -0.93 3.59 -37.83
C ARG A 23 -0.68 2.91 -36.49
N TRP A 24 0.29 3.38 -35.70
CA TRP A 24 0.57 2.82 -34.36
C TRP A 24 -0.65 2.93 -33.43
N GLY A 25 -1.29 4.10 -33.35
CA GLY A 25 -2.47 4.31 -32.52
C GLY A 25 -3.64 3.38 -32.88
N SER A 26 -3.87 3.16 -34.17
CA SER A 26 -4.95 2.28 -34.66
C SER A 26 -4.66 0.79 -34.41
N TYR A 27 -3.40 0.38 -34.59
CA TYR A 27 -2.98 -1.02 -34.41
C TYR A 27 -2.90 -1.42 -32.93
N ALA A 28 -2.38 -0.53 -32.07
CA ALA A 28 -2.31 -0.74 -30.62
C ALA A 28 -3.72 -0.82 -29.98
N LEU A 29 -4.66 0.03 -30.42
CA LEU A 29 -6.06 -0.04 -30.01
C LEU A 29 -6.72 -1.38 -30.38
N THR A 30 -6.41 -1.91 -31.57
CA THR A 30 -6.96 -3.19 -32.05
C THR A 30 -6.40 -4.38 -31.25
N GLN A 31 -5.11 -4.36 -30.90
CA GLN A 31 -4.51 -5.43 -30.09
C GLN A 31 -4.95 -5.41 -28.63
N ILE A 32 -5.15 -4.23 -28.04
CA ILE A 32 -5.76 -4.10 -26.70
C ILE A 32 -7.24 -4.55 -26.74
N GLY A 33 -7.94 -4.30 -27.86
CA GLY A 33 -9.34 -4.67 -28.06
C GLY A 33 -9.60 -6.16 -28.34
N LEU A 34 -8.63 -6.93 -28.81
CA LEU A 34 -8.74 -8.38 -29.05
C LEU A 34 -8.01 -9.24 -28.01
N GLY A 35 -7.22 -8.63 -27.12
CA GLY A 35 -6.21 -9.31 -26.30
C GLY A 35 -6.37 -9.27 -24.79
N PHE A 36 -7.56 -9.02 -24.24
CA PHE A 36 -7.83 -9.16 -22.80
C PHE A 36 -8.95 -10.16 -22.51
N ILE A 37 -8.59 -11.44 -22.48
CA ILE A 37 -9.36 -12.48 -21.79
C ILE A 37 -8.38 -13.34 -20.96
N GLY A 38 -8.65 -13.39 -19.64
CA GLY A 38 -7.93 -14.18 -18.62
C GLY A 38 -8.13 -13.52 -17.25
N ASP A 39 -9.37 -13.39 -16.76
CA ASP A 39 -10.07 -14.28 -15.78
C ASP A 39 -9.33 -14.38 -14.43
N LYS A 40 -9.93 -14.07 -13.26
CA LYS A 40 -11.24 -14.47 -12.73
C LYS A 40 -11.73 -13.40 -11.71
N GLY A 41 -12.98 -12.98 -11.55
CA GLY A 41 -14.24 -13.15 -12.25
C GLY A 41 -15.27 -12.25 -11.55
N VAL A 42 -16.02 -11.43 -12.29
CA VAL A 42 -17.22 -10.72 -11.80
C VAL A 42 -18.30 -10.74 -12.90
N SER A 43 -19.48 -11.22 -12.48
CA SER A 43 -20.83 -11.28 -13.07
C SER A 43 -21.08 -10.84 -14.54
N LYS A 44 -21.76 -11.74 -15.28
CA LYS A 44 -22.11 -11.65 -16.71
C LYS A 44 -23.16 -10.59 -17.10
N ALA A 45 -23.75 -9.82 -16.18
CA ALA A 45 -24.87 -8.93 -16.52
C ALA A 45 -24.46 -7.48 -16.83
N ALA A 46 -23.40 -6.94 -16.19
CA ALA A 46 -22.97 -5.55 -16.41
C ALA A 46 -22.26 -5.32 -17.76
N LYS A 47 -21.73 -6.38 -18.40
CA LYS A 47 -20.90 -6.30 -19.61
C LYS A 47 -21.66 -6.01 -20.91
N LEU A 48 -22.99 -6.22 -20.96
CA LEU A 48 -23.78 -5.88 -22.15
C LEU A 48 -23.98 -4.36 -22.32
N ALA A 49 -23.97 -3.58 -21.24
CA ALA A 49 -24.14 -2.13 -21.28
C ALA A 49 -22.87 -1.38 -21.75
N GLN A 50 -21.67 -1.92 -21.46
CA GLN A 50 -20.40 -1.33 -21.90
C GLN A 50 -20.04 -1.66 -23.35
N GLY A 51 -20.45 -2.83 -23.86
CA GLY A 51 -20.24 -3.21 -25.26
C GLY A 51 -20.91 -2.25 -26.28
N ALA A 52 -22.06 -1.67 -25.92
CA ALA A 52 -22.74 -0.68 -26.75
C ALA A 52 -22.02 0.68 -26.81
N LYS A 53 -21.40 1.11 -25.69
CA LYS A 53 -20.64 2.37 -25.62
C LYS A 53 -19.27 2.26 -26.30
N PHE A 54 -18.64 1.09 -26.20
CA PHE A 54 -17.37 0.80 -26.89
C PHE A 54 -17.54 0.74 -28.42
N SER A 55 -18.63 0.12 -28.90
CA SER A 55 -19.01 0.11 -30.31
C SER A 55 -19.22 1.52 -30.88
N GLN A 56 -19.86 2.44 -30.14
CA GLN A 56 -20.02 3.84 -30.56
C GLN A 56 -18.69 4.61 -30.65
N GLY A 57 -17.75 4.34 -29.75
CA GLY A 57 -16.41 4.95 -29.76
C GLY A 57 -15.57 4.52 -30.96
N ILE A 58 -15.59 3.22 -31.28
CA ILE A 58 -14.88 2.66 -32.44
C ILE A 58 -15.52 3.12 -33.75
N SER A 59 -16.86 3.22 -33.80
CA SER A 59 -17.59 3.71 -34.99
C SER A 59 -17.23 5.15 -35.35
N LYS A 60 -16.98 6.02 -34.36
CA LYS A 60 -16.51 7.41 -34.56
C LYS A 60 -15.07 7.48 -35.05
N ALA A 61 -14.19 6.62 -34.52
CA ALA A 61 -12.80 6.53 -34.99
C ALA A 61 -12.72 6.01 -36.44
N GLY A 62 -13.58 5.04 -36.79
CA GLY A 62 -13.73 4.55 -38.16
C GLY A 62 -14.22 5.64 -39.14
N GLN A 63 -15.14 6.51 -38.73
CA GLN A 63 -15.61 7.62 -39.56
C GLN A 63 -14.56 8.72 -39.79
N LEU A 64 -13.62 8.90 -38.86
CA LEU A 64 -12.47 9.82 -39.03
C LEU A 64 -11.42 9.28 -40.01
N LEU A 65 -11.34 7.97 -40.16
CA LEU A 65 -10.39 7.29 -41.06
C LEU A 65 -10.98 7.00 -42.45
N ASN A 66 -12.31 7.00 -42.60
CA ASN A 66 -13.00 6.55 -43.82
C ASN A 66 -13.51 7.68 -44.74
N LYS A 67 -12.99 8.90 -44.58
CA LYS A 67 -13.02 9.88 -45.68
C LYS A 67 -11.69 9.80 -46.43
N GLY A 68 -11.60 8.77 -47.27
CA GLY A 68 -10.64 8.75 -48.36
C GLY A 68 -10.87 9.97 -49.24
N ASP A 69 -9.86 10.83 -49.31
CA ASP A 69 -9.19 11.18 -50.56
C ASP A 69 -8.04 12.15 -50.23
N ASN A 70 -6.83 11.71 -50.58
CA ASN A 70 -5.65 12.53 -50.88
C ASN A 70 -5.24 13.58 -49.84
N LEU A 71 -4.53 13.15 -48.79
CA LEU A 71 -3.74 14.06 -47.95
C LEU A 71 -2.26 14.02 -48.37
N ALA A 72 -1.96 14.66 -49.51
CA ALA A 72 -0.65 15.22 -49.73
C ALA A 72 -0.50 16.42 -48.78
N PHE A 73 0.31 16.30 -47.73
CA PHE A 73 0.55 17.38 -46.78
C PHE A 73 1.56 18.39 -47.36
N ALA A 74 1.07 19.29 -48.20
CA ALA A 74 1.66 20.62 -48.36
C ALA A 74 1.09 21.54 -47.27
N GLY A 75 1.97 22.35 -46.68
CA GLY A 75 1.80 22.97 -45.36
C GLY A 75 0.52 23.77 -45.14
N SER A 76 -0.11 23.52 -43.97
CA SER A 76 -0.87 24.53 -43.22
C SER A 76 -1.03 24.07 -41.77
N SER A 77 -0.51 24.85 -40.84
CA SER A 77 -0.11 24.48 -39.49
C SER A 77 -1.20 24.46 -38.41
N ASN A 78 -2.49 24.61 -38.75
CA ASN A 78 -3.50 24.96 -37.72
C ASN A 78 -4.69 23.98 -37.58
N GLY A 79 -4.75 22.87 -38.32
CA GLY A 79 -5.89 21.92 -38.24
C GLY A 79 -5.64 20.65 -37.41
N ILE A 80 -4.42 20.11 -37.40
CA ILE A 80 -4.10 18.81 -36.78
C ILE A 80 -3.97 18.90 -35.26
N ARG A 81 -3.65 20.09 -34.71
CA ARG A 81 -3.37 20.26 -33.28
C ARG A 81 -4.56 19.94 -32.37
N SER A 82 -5.81 20.18 -32.77
CA SER A 82 -6.93 20.06 -31.82
C SER A 82 -7.28 18.61 -31.42
N GLY A 83 -6.95 17.61 -32.25
CA GLY A 83 -7.18 16.19 -31.91
C GLY A 83 -6.11 15.59 -31.00
N PHE A 84 -4.86 16.09 -31.10
CA PHE A 84 -3.74 15.69 -30.26
C PHE A 84 -3.60 16.55 -29.00
N ASP A 85 -4.31 17.67 -28.91
CA ASP A 85 -4.43 18.53 -27.71
C ASP A 85 -5.71 18.21 -26.91
N SER A 86 -6.11 16.93 -26.88
CA SER A 86 -7.15 16.48 -25.97
C SER A 86 -6.54 16.15 -24.61
N THR A 87 -7.32 16.31 -23.54
CA THR A 87 -6.90 16.04 -22.15
C THR A 87 -6.27 14.65 -21.98
N PHE A 88 -6.70 13.68 -22.79
CA PHE A 88 -6.16 12.32 -22.79
C PHE A 88 -4.73 12.24 -23.35
N PHE A 89 -4.41 12.97 -24.43
CA PHE A 89 -3.06 13.02 -24.98
C PHE A 89 -2.12 13.87 -24.12
N ARG A 90 -2.60 14.94 -23.49
CA ARG A 90 -1.82 15.66 -22.46
C ARG A 90 -1.52 14.79 -21.26
N GLN A 91 -2.47 13.96 -20.82
CA GLN A 91 -2.26 13.02 -19.71
C GLN A 91 -1.30 11.89 -20.11
N ALA A 92 -1.30 11.47 -21.38
CA ALA A 92 -0.31 10.54 -21.92
C ALA A 92 1.08 11.18 -22.10
N GLU A 93 1.18 12.42 -22.60
CA GLU A 93 2.43 13.19 -22.72
C GLU A 93 3.03 13.51 -21.34
N GLU A 94 2.22 13.90 -20.34
CA GLU A 94 2.68 14.05 -18.95
C GLU A 94 3.25 12.73 -18.44
N ARG A 95 2.55 11.61 -18.66
CA ARG A 95 3.03 10.29 -18.23
C ARG A 95 4.28 9.82 -18.97
N LEU A 96 4.48 10.23 -20.22
CA LEU A 96 5.65 9.87 -21.03
C LEU A 96 6.83 10.83 -20.82
N SER A 97 6.58 12.09 -20.50
CA SER A 97 7.61 13.09 -20.18
C SER A 97 8.33 12.77 -18.85
N ILE A 98 7.65 12.11 -17.90
CA ILE A 98 8.28 11.50 -16.71
C ILE A 98 9.40 10.50 -17.09
N TYR A 99 9.32 9.88 -18.27
CA TYR A 99 10.34 8.96 -18.77
C TYR A 99 11.44 9.63 -19.62
N GLN A 100 11.28 10.89 -20.05
CA GLN A 100 12.26 11.59 -20.91
C GLN A 100 13.41 12.29 -20.17
N PHE A 101 13.44 12.31 -18.84
CA PHE A 101 14.58 12.89 -18.09
C PHE A 101 15.78 11.95 -17.90
N ALA A 102 15.82 10.80 -18.58
CA ALA A 102 16.94 9.87 -18.52
C ALA A 102 17.75 9.79 -19.83
N LYS A 103 18.01 10.92 -20.48
CA LYS A 103 19.04 11.00 -21.53
C LYS A 103 20.00 12.17 -21.31
N GLY A 104 20.78 12.05 -20.25
CA GLY A 104 22.10 12.69 -20.13
C GLY A 104 23.15 11.59 -20.22
N GLU A 105 23.98 11.66 -21.26
CA GLU A 105 25.03 10.68 -21.58
C GLU A 105 26.09 10.58 -20.46
N GLY A 106 26.58 9.36 -20.21
CA GLY A 106 27.88 9.16 -19.53
C GLY A 106 27.95 8.05 -18.49
N ASN A 107 28.39 6.87 -18.96
CA ASN A 107 29.04 5.76 -18.25
C ASN A 107 28.24 4.86 -17.29
N VAL A 108 28.31 3.57 -17.66
CA VAL A 108 27.91 2.38 -16.91
C VAL A 108 28.64 2.32 -15.57
N GLY A 109 27.84 2.30 -14.50
CA GLY A 109 28.26 2.01 -13.13
C GLY A 109 27.02 1.76 -12.28
N THR A 110 26.66 0.49 -12.08
CA THR A 110 25.55 0.04 -11.23
C THR A 110 25.77 0.43 -9.78
N THR A 111 25.21 1.55 -9.35
CA THR A 111 24.88 1.87 -7.96
C THR A 111 23.66 2.79 -7.99
N THR A 112 22.49 2.31 -7.55
CA THR A 112 21.37 3.22 -7.26
C THR A 112 21.82 4.17 -6.16
N LYS A 113 22.08 5.43 -6.52
CA LYS A 113 22.39 6.49 -5.56
C LYS A 113 21.19 6.68 -4.63
N ALA A 114 21.48 6.91 -3.35
CA ALA A 114 20.47 7.19 -2.35
C ALA A 114 19.61 8.40 -2.76
N VAL A 115 18.34 8.37 -2.37
CA VAL A 115 17.37 9.41 -2.73
C VAL A 115 17.30 10.42 -1.59
N GLU A 116 17.48 11.70 -1.91
CA GLU A 116 17.18 12.82 -0.99
C GLU A 116 15.66 12.97 -0.92
N VAL A 117 15.08 12.81 0.27
CA VAL A 117 13.63 12.79 0.47
C VAL A 117 13.26 13.62 1.69
N THR A 118 12.28 14.50 1.54
CA THR A 118 11.62 15.14 2.69
C THR A 118 10.73 14.09 3.37
N PRO A 119 10.99 13.72 4.63
CA PRO A 119 10.21 12.69 5.32
C PRO A 119 8.73 13.07 5.40
N SER A 120 7.86 12.14 5.00
CA SER A 120 6.40 12.33 5.01
C SER A 120 5.74 11.71 6.24
N PHE A 121 6.39 10.71 6.85
CA PHE A 121 5.94 10.07 8.08
C PHE A 121 6.86 10.37 9.28
N ASN A 122 7.58 11.50 9.31
CA ASN A 122 8.34 11.88 10.51
C ASN A 122 7.41 12.45 11.58
N ARG A 123 7.72 12.16 12.86
CA ARG A 123 6.86 12.55 13.99
C ARG A 123 6.54 14.05 14.03
N GLU A 124 7.50 14.90 13.68
CA GLU A 124 7.35 16.36 13.73
C GLU A 124 6.31 16.92 12.76
N ASN A 125 6.13 16.31 11.57
CA ASN A 125 5.16 16.78 10.57
C ASN A 125 3.80 16.03 10.63
N LEU A 126 3.69 15.00 11.49
CA LEU A 126 2.55 14.08 11.51
C LEU A 126 1.45 14.44 12.51
N SER A 127 1.76 15.18 13.58
CA SER A 127 0.77 15.53 14.61
C SER A 127 -0.42 16.34 14.08
N GLU A 128 -0.27 17.01 12.93
CA GLU A 128 -1.35 17.74 12.26
C GLU A 128 -2.24 16.85 11.36
N HIS A 129 -1.81 15.63 11.01
CA HIS A 129 -2.45 14.82 9.96
C HIS A 129 -2.82 13.38 10.38
N ILE A 130 -2.41 12.92 11.57
CA ILE A 130 -2.81 11.61 12.11
C ILE A 130 -3.99 11.80 13.06
N GLY A 131 -5.05 11.02 12.86
CA GLY A 131 -6.26 11.06 13.69
C GLY A 131 -6.00 10.65 15.15
N GLU A 132 -7.01 10.84 16.01
CA GLU A 132 -6.95 10.32 17.37
C GLU A 132 -7.08 8.80 17.35
N GLY A 133 -6.13 8.08 17.96
CA GLY A 133 -6.16 6.62 18.06
C GLY A 133 -7.38 6.09 18.84
N PHE A 134 -7.61 4.79 18.81
CA PHE A 134 -8.78 4.12 19.43
C PHE A 134 -8.93 4.41 20.93
N THR A 135 -7.84 4.69 21.63
CA THR A 135 -7.89 5.09 23.05
C THR A 135 -8.78 6.32 23.29
N SER A 136 -8.93 7.24 22.33
CA SER A 136 -9.81 8.43 22.46
C SER A 136 -11.30 8.09 22.54
N GLN A 137 -11.69 6.95 21.97
CA GLN A 137 -13.09 6.52 21.83
C GLN A 137 -13.46 5.36 22.78
N ILE A 138 -12.48 4.85 23.55
CA ILE A 138 -12.68 3.68 24.42
C ILE A 138 -13.79 3.88 25.46
N ASP A 139 -13.83 5.03 26.14
CA ASP A 139 -14.78 5.24 27.24
C ASP A 139 -16.23 5.21 26.73
N ARG A 140 -16.47 5.69 25.51
CA ARG A 140 -17.78 5.59 24.85
C ARG A 140 -18.15 4.13 24.58
N VAL A 141 -17.24 3.37 23.98
CA VAL A 141 -17.47 1.97 23.59
C VAL A 141 -17.68 1.09 24.83
N LEU A 142 -16.90 1.31 25.89
CA LEU A 142 -17.03 0.58 27.15
C LEU A 142 -18.39 0.81 27.82
N ASN A 143 -18.94 2.02 27.74
CA ASN A 143 -20.28 2.31 28.25
C ASN A 143 -21.38 1.58 27.46
N GLU A 144 -21.20 1.34 26.15
CA GLU A 144 -22.17 0.61 25.32
C GLU A 144 -22.27 -0.88 25.72
N VAL A 145 -21.21 -1.45 26.28
CA VAL A 145 -21.15 -2.84 26.75
C VAL A 145 -21.18 -2.97 28.29
N ASP A 146 -21.46 -1.89 29.01
CA ASP A 146 -21.49 -1.83 30.49
C ASP A 146 -20.21 -2.40 31.15
N MET A 147 -19.05 -2.06 30.59
CA MET A 147 -17.75 -2.54 31.05
C MET A 147 -16.93 -1.42 31.69
N SER A 148 -16.31 -1.69 32.84
CA SER A 148 -15.33 -0.76 33.43
C SER A 148 -13.99 -0.83 32.70
N ARG A 149 -13.24 0.28 32.71
CA ARG A 149 -11.90 0.32 32.12
C ARG A 149 -10.92 -0.65 32.79
N GLU A 150 -11.04 -0.85 34.10
CA GLU A 150 -10.27 -1.85 34.85
C GLU A 150 -10.56 -3.26 34.36
N LYS A 151 -11.85 -3.60 34.16
CA LYS A 151 -12.23 -4.90 33.60
C LYS A 151 -11.70 -5.07 32.18
N PHE A 152 -11.78 -4.02 31.34
CA PHE A 152 -11.22 -4.07 29.99
C PHE A 152 -9.72 -4.37 30.00
N TYR A 153 -8.93 -3.67 30.84
CA TYR A 153 -7.50 -3.91 30.93
C TYR A 153 -7.16 -5.32 31.45
N ASP A 154 -7.95 -5.87 32.41
CA ASP A 154 -7.83 -7.27 32.84
C ASP A 154 -8.06 -8.25 31.67
N LEU A 155 -9.07 -8.01 30.84
CA LEU A 155 -9.37 -8.86 29.68
C LEU A 155 -8.35 -8.70 28.56
N GLN A 156 -7.88 -7.47 28.30
CA GLN A 156 -6.90 -7.18 27.27
C GLN A 156 -5.59 -7.97 27.51
N GLN A 157 -5.21 -8.21 28.76
CA GLN A 157 -3.96 -8.90 29.10
C GLN A 157 -4.03 -10.43 28.99
N LYS A 158 -5.22 -10.99 28.71
CA LYS A 158 -5.46 -12.44 28.62
C LYS A 158 -5.36 -12.94 27.19
N MET A 159 -5.00 -14.21 27.02
CA MET A 159 -5.18 -14.91 25.76
C MET A 159 -6.66 -15.25 25.53
N HIS A 160 -7.08 -15.39 24.28
CA HIS A 160 -8.46 -15.80 23.96
C HIS A 160 -8.91 -17.10 24.67
N THR A 161 -7.98 -18.00 24.99
CA THR A 161 -8.23 -19.26 25.71
C THR A 161 -8.60 -19.08 27.17
N GLU A 162 -8.34 -17.89 27.74
CA GLU A 162 -8.59 -17.57 29.14
C GLU A 162 -9.88 -16.75 29.34
N LEU A 163 -10.57 -16.39 28.25
CA LEU A 163 -11.80 -15.62 28.27
C LEU A 163 -13.02 -16.54 28.38
N SER A 164 -14.02 -16.13 29.16
CA SER A 164 -15.34 -16.78 29.13
C SER A 164 -16.07 -16.46 27.80
N PRO A 165 -17.09 -17.26 27.40
CA PRO A 165 -17.90 -16.95 26.23
C PRO A 165 -18.52 -15.54 26.26
N GLU A 166 -18.93 -15.06 27.43
CA GLU A 166 -19.46 -13.71 27.62
C GLU A 166 -18.37 -12.65 27.44
N GLU A 167 -17.18 -12.87 28.01
CA GLU A 167 -16.04 -11.97 27.86
C GLU A 167 -15.56 -11.90 26.41
N ILE A 168 -15.60 -13.01 25.66
CA ILE A 168 -15.34 -13.04 24.21
C ILE A 168 -16.31 -12.12 23.47
N GLN A 169 -17.61 -12.22 23.75
CA GLN A 169 -18.61 -11.38 23.07
C GLN A 169 -18.41 -9.90 23.39
N MET A 170 -18.07 -9.56 24.63
CA MET A 170 -17.76 -8.18 25.02
C MET A 170 -16.50 -7.66 24.30
N MET A 171 -15.40 -8.42 24.34
CA MET A 171 -14.14 -8.05 23.68
C MET A 171 -14.33 -7.92 22.16
N LYS A 172 -15.10 -8.81 21.54
CA LYS A 172 -15.45 -8.73 20.12
C LYS A 172 -16.22 -7.46 19.81
N THR A 173 -17.23 -7.13 20.61
CA THR A 173 -18.04 -5.91 20.41
C THR A 173 -17.17 -4.65 20.50
N ILE A 174 -16.25 -4.59 21.48
CA ILE A 174 -15.30 -3.48 21.61
C ILE A 174 -14.37 -3.45 20.40
N ARG A 175 -13.83 -4.60 19.96
CA ARG A 175 -12.89 -4.66 18.85
C ARG A 175 -13.52 -4.33 17.50
N ASP A 176 -14.77 -4.73 17.27
CA ASP A 176 -15.52 -4.44 16.04
C ASP A 176 -15.96 -2.98 15.97
N SER A 177 -15.96 -2.25 17.09
CA SER A 177 -16.18 -0.78 17.12
C SER A 177 -14.98 0.02 16.60
N VAL A 178 -13.78 -0.58 16.56
CA VAL A 178 -12.58 0.08 16.03
C VAL A 178 -12.78 0.35 14.54
N PRO A 179 -12.67 1.60 14.07
CA PRO A 179 -12.76 1.90 12.65
C PRO A 179 -11.75 1.10 11.84
N ALA A 180 -12.25 0.35 10.86
CA ALA A 180 -11.41 -0.40 9.94
C ALA A 180 -10.45 0.54 9.19
N PRO A 181 -9.20 0.12 8.94
CA PRO A 181 -8.28 0.93 8.17
C PRO A 181 -8.80 1.08 6.73
N THR A 182 -8.50 2.22 6.13
CA THR A 182 -8.77 2.51 4.72
C THR A 182 -7.45 2.58 3.97
N THR A 183 -7.50 2.68 2.65
CA THR A 183 -6.26 2.83 1.86
C THR A 183 -5.49 4.11 2.18
N ASP A 184 -6.14 5.10 2.80
CA ASP A 184 -5.50 6.33 3.28
C ASP A 184 -5.02 6.28 4.73
N THR A 185 -5.31 5.19 5.45
CA THR A 185 -4.86 4.98 6.83
C THR A 185 -3.36 4.66 6.85
N SER A 186 -2.61 5.43 7.64
CA SER A 186 -1.19 5.17 7.88
C SER A 186 -1.02 3.97 8.82
N MET A 187 -0.31 2.95 8.36
CA MET A 187 -0.02 1.72 9.10
C MET A 187 1.45 1.73 9.55
N GLN A 188 1.73 1.04 10.66
CA GLN A 188 3.08 0.89 11.19
C GLN A 188 3.38 -0.57 11.56
N LYS A 189 4.59 -1.01 11.22
CA LYS A 189 5.15 -2.30 11.65
C LYS A 189 6.49 -2.08 12.33
N VAL A 190 6.66 -2.65 13.52
CA VAL A 190 8.00 -2.77 14.14
C VAL A 190 8.76 -3.93 13.48
N ILE A 191 10.00 -3.66 13.08
CA ILE A 191 10.91 -4.60 12.46
C ILE A 191 12.28 -4.55 13.15
N THR A 192 13.08 -5.60 13.00
CA THR A 192 14.46 -5.63 13.47
C THR A 192 15.36 -4.80 12.57
N LEU A 193 16.54 -4.42 13.08
CA LEU A 193 17.58 -3.78 12.27
C LEU A 193 18.04 -4.69 11.12
N ASP A 194 18.19 -6.00 11.36
CA ASP A 194 18.47 -6.98 10.30
C ASP A 194 17.35 -7.02 9.23
N GLY A 195 16.09 -6.80 9.66
CA GLY A 195 14.96 -6.68 8.76
C GLY A 195 15.10 -5.50 7.80
N VAL A 196 15.61 -4.37 8.28
CA VAL A 196 15.92 -3.18 7.45
C VAL A 196 16.89 -3.55 6.34
N GLU A 197 17.96 -4.28 6.65
CA GLU A 197 18.93 -4.72 5.64
C GLU A 197 18.25 -5.57 4.56
N GLY A 198 17.32 -6.44 4.95
CA GLY A 198 16.51 -7.23 4.01
C GLY A 198 15.68 -6.41 3.03
N TYR A 199 15.06 -5.33 3.50
CA TYR A 199 14.30 -4.39 2.64
C TYR A 199 15.20 -3.53 1.75
N LEU A 200 16.39 -3.15 2.22
CA LEU A 200 17.29 -2.24 1.51
C LEU A 200 18.25 -2.93 0.52
N LYS A 201 18.21 -4.27 0.42
CA LYS A 201 19.01 -5.04 -0.55
C LYS A 201 18.76 -4.61 -1.99
N ALA A 202 19.80 -4.66 -2.80
CA ALA A 202 19.68 -4.44 -4.24
C ALA A 202 19.22 -5.70 -4.99
N ASP A 203 19.72 -6.87 -4.56
CA ASP A 203 19.35 -8.17 -5.12
C ASP A 203 18.34 -8.87 -4.21
N ARG A 204 17.21 -9.29 -4.78
CA ARG A 204 16.08 -9.94 -4.08
C ARG A 204 15.68 -9.26 -2.76
N PRO A 205 15.33 -7.96 -2.79
CA PRO A 205 14.86 -7.26 -1.59
C PRO A 205 13.53 -7.82 -1.09
N TYR A 206 13.27 -7.62 0.19
CA TYR A 206 11.89 -7.64 0.68
C TYR A 206 11.13 -6.45 0.11
N ASN A 207 9.96 -6.70 -0.46
CA ASN A 207 9.12 -5.68 -1.09
C ASN A 207 7.65 -5.74 -0.68
N THR A 208 7.29 -6.69 0.19
CA THR A 208 5.94 -6.87 0.74
C THR A 208 5.98 -6.88 2.26
N ILE A 209 4.88 -6.52 2.91
CA ILE A 209 4.80 -6.36 4.37
C ILE A 209 3.87 -7.44 4.96
N GLY A 210 4.41 -8.31 5.80
CA GLY A 210 3.65 -9.41 6.42
C GLY A 210 3.58 -9.33 7.94
N GLY A 211 2.74 -10.17 8.54
CA GLY A 211 2.63 -10.39 9.99
C GLY A 211 1.91 -9.27 10.74
N CYS A 212 2.22 -9.13 12.02
CA CYS A 212 1.55 -8.20 12.94
C CYS A 212 1.85 -6.74 12.60
N ILE A 213 0.79 -5.93 12.51
CA ILE A 213 0.77 -4.53 12.08
C ILE A 213 -0.23 -3.78 12.98
N ALA A 214 0.01 -2.48 13.21
CA ALA A 214 -0.93 -1.60 13.91
C ALA A 214 -1.21 -0.35 13.06
N LYS A 215 -2.33 0.33 13.31
CA LYS A 215 -2.53 1.68 12.77
C LYS A 215 -1.57 2.63 13.47
N MET A 216 -0.98 3.55 12.72
CA MET A 216 0.02 4.46 13.26
C MET A 216 -0.57 5.38 14.35
N GLU A 217 -1.83 5.80 14.22
CA GLU A 217 -2.56 6.60 15.22
C GLU A 217 -2.62 5.96 16.61
N ASP A 218 -2.56 4.63 16.69
CA ASP A 218 -2.63 3.87 17.95
C ASP A 218 -1.26 3.67 18.61
N VAL A 219 -0.16 3.94 17.90
CA VAL A 219 1.21 3.59 18.35
C VAL A 219 2.25 4.70 18.17
N GLN A 220 1.89 5.82 17.56
CA GLN A 220 2.83 6.91 17.24
C GLN A 220 3.52 7.55 18.46
N ASP A 221 2.89 7.47 19.63
CA ASP A 221 3.39 8.02 20.89
C ASP A 221 4.25 7.01 21.68
N ILE A 222 4.37 5.77 21.20
CA ILE A 222 5.17 4.71 21.83
C ILE A 222 6.58 4.72 21.23
N GLN A 223 7.55 5.24 21.98
CA GLN A 223 8.88 5.55 21.43
C GLN A 223 10.03 4.85 22.14
N LEU A 224 9.95 4.70 23.47
CA LEU A 224 11.01 4.07 24.23
C LEU A 224 11.06 2.56 23.91
N PRO A 225 12.24 1.97 23.70
CA PRO A 225 12.37 0.54 23.42
C PRO A 225 11.58 -0.36 24.39
N LYS A 226 11.62 -0.04 25.68
CA LYS A 226 10.86 -0.74 26.73
C LYS A 226 9.35 -0.67 26.49
N ASP A 227 8.82 0.49 26.14
CA ASP A 227 7.38 0.68 25.95
C ASP A 227 6.91 0.05 24.65
N VAL A 228 7.72 0.08 23.59
CA VAL A 228 7.47 -0.65 22.34
C VAL A 228 7.41 -2.16 22.63
N TYR A 229 8.40 -2.68 23.35
CA TYR A 229 8.49 -4.09 23.72
C TYR A 229 7.28 -4.54 24.54
N ASN A 230 6.91 -3.78 25.57
CA ASN A 230 5.83 -4.12 26.49
C ASN A 230 4.43 -3.91 25.88
N SER A 231 4.23 -2.86 25.07
CA SER A 231 2.90 -2.53 24.52
C SER A 231 2.53 -3.42 23.33
N LEU A 232 3.51 -3.81 22.52
CA LEU A 232 3.32 -4.70 21.37
C LEU A 232 3.58 -6.17 21.69
N ARG A 233 3.84 -6.49 22.97
CA ARG A 233 4.12 -7.85 23.47
C ARG A 233 5.20 -8.59 22.69
N LEU A 234 6.32 -7.90 22.49
CA LEU A 234 7.49 -8.44 21.80
C LEU A 234 8.30 -9.41 22.68
N ASP A 235 7.77 -9.85 23.81
CA ASP A 235 8.31 -10.81 24.79
C ASP A 235 8.03 -12.29 24.45
N TYR A 236 7.63 -12.58 23.21
CA TYR A 236 7.41 -13.95 22.75
C TYR A 236 8.71 -14.76 22.66
N GLU A 237 8.58 -16.09 22.78
CA GLU A 237 9.73 -16.99 22.72
C GLU A 237 10.50 -16.85 21.40
N GLY A 238 11.83 -16.72 21.49
CA GLY A 238 12.70 -16.55 20.32
C GLY A 238 12.67 -15.13 19.72
N THR A 239 12.07 -14.16 20.40
CA THR A 239 12.07 -12.75 19.98
C THR A 239 13.49 -12.18 19.85
N PRO A 240 13.79 -11.42 18.77
CA PRO A 240 15.03 -10.66 18.64
C PRO A 240 15.00 -9.32 19.40
N TYR A 241 13.85 -8.93 19.94
CA TYR A 241 13.66 -7.65 20.61
C TYR A 241 14.02 -7.74 22.09
N THR A 242 14.47 -6.62 22.66
CA THR A 242 14.63 -6.47 24.12
C THR A 242 14.08 -5.13 24.57
N THR A 243 13.95 -4.93 25.87
CA THR A 243 13.51 -3.66 26.47
C THR A 243 14.50 -2.50 26.31
N SER A 244 15.70 -2.77 25.79
CA SER A 244 16.77 -1.78 25.60
C SER A 244 17.35 -1.75 24.19
N SER A 245 16.97 -2.70 23.34
CA SER A 245 17.50 -2.80 21.98
C SER A 245 16.93 -1.72 21.09
N ASP A 246 17.78 -1.16 20.24
CA ASP A 246 17.35 -0.36 19.10
C ASP A 246 16.45 -1.20 18.19
N TYR A 247 15.56 -0.51 17.49
CA TYR A 247 14.57 -1.14 16.61
C TYR A 247 14.39 -0.30 15.35
N ALA A 248 13.59 -0.79 14.42
CA ALA A 248 13.16 -0.04 13.27
C ALA A 248 11.64 -0.12 13.10
N VAL A 249 11.09 0.86 12.40
CA VAL A 249 9.67 0.90 12.04
C VAL A 249 9.54 1.09 10.54
N LEU A 250 8.58 0.36 9.96
CA LEU A 250 8.13 0.53 8.60
C LEU A 250 6.76 1.20 8.65
N ARG A 251 6.64 2.38 8.05
CA ARG A 251 5.42 3.19 7.98
C ARG A 251 4.94 3.26 6.54
N PHE A 252 3.66 3.00 6.32
CA PHE A 252 3.15 2.81 4.96
C PHE A 252 1.65 3.04 4.86
N LYS A 253 1.21 3.27 3.63
CA LYS A 253 -0.18 3.10 3.17
C LYS A 253 -0.19 2.01 2.11
N THR A 254 -1.35 1.43 1.82
CA THR A 254 -1.47 0.33 0.84
C THR A 254 -2.85 0.34 0.19
N ASP A 255 -2.93 -0.09 -1.07
CA ASP A 255 -4.19 -0.38 -1.74
C ASP A 255 -4.75 -1.76 -1.36
N GLY A 256 -3.93 -2.65 -0.80
CA GLY A 256 -4.31 -3.99 -0.36
C GLY A 256 -5.00 -4.03 1.00
N ILE A 257 -5.88 -3.06 1.30
CA ILE A 257 -6.47 -2.95 2.64
C ILE A 257 -7.37 -4.15 3.00
N ASP A 258 -7.97 -4.80 1.99
CA ASP A 258 -8.82 -5.99 2.14
C ASP A 258 -8.04 -7.24 2.57
N GLU A 259 -6.71 -7.20 2.44
CA GLU A 259 -5.83 -8.30 2.86
C GLU A 259 -5.57 -8.29 4.38
N PHE A 260 -5.85 -7.17 5.07
CA PHE A 260 -5.71 -7.12 6.52
C PHE A 260 -6.76 -7.97 7.21
N LYS A 261 -6.31 -8.73 8.22
CA LYS A 261 -7.16 -9.50 9.11
C LYS A 261 -7.02 -8.99 10.54
N ILE A 262 -8.12 -9.08 11.29
CA ILE A 262 -8.07 -9.07 12.75
C ILE A 262 -7.75 -10.51 13.15
N PRO A 263 -6.73 -10.79 13.98
CA PRO A 263 -6.38 -12.17 14.32
C PRO A 263 -7.34 -12.73 15.37
N TYR A 264 -8.59 -12.96 14.99
CA TYR A 264 -9.59 -13.57 15.86
C TYR A 264 -9.39 -15.08 15.95
N ALA A 265 -9.41 -15.62 17.16
CA ALA A 265 -9.46 -17.06 17.36
C ALA A 265 -10.79 -17.64 16.87
N GLU A 266 -10.84 -18.94 16.61
CA GLU A 266 -12.07 -19.65 16.22
C GLU A 266 -13.23 -19.42 17.21
N SER A 267 -12.94 -19.23 18.49
CA SER A 267 -13.94 -18.96 19.53
C SER A 267 -14.69 -17.63 19.36
N PHE A 268 -14.15 -16.68 18.58
CA PHE A 268 -14.80 -15.40 18.26
C PHE A 268 -15.82 -15.52 17.12
N ALA A 269 -15.93 -16.70 16.49
CA ALA A 269 -16.95 -17.03 15.48
C ALA A 269 -17.08 -15.99 14.34
N ASP A 270 -15.95 -15.46 13.86
CA ASP A 270 -15.89 -14.48 12.79
C ASP A 270 -15.47 -15.13 11.46
N ASP A 271 -16.40 -15.23 10.51
CA ASP A 271 -16.17 -15.93 9.24
C ASP A 271 -15.09 -15.28 8.35
N LEU A 272 -14.78 -13.99 8.54
CA LEU A 272 -13.88 -13.23 7.69
C LEU A 272 -12.46 -13.14 8.25
N HIS A 273 -12.35 -13.14 9.58
CA HIS A 273 -11.15 -12.82 10.32
C HIS A 273 -10.63 -13.98 11.19
N VAL A 274 -11.26 -15.15 11.13
CA VAL A 274 -10.79 -16.32 11.89
C VAL A 274 -9.36 -16.74 11.53
N LYS A 275 -8.59 -17.03 12.58
CA LYS A 275 -7.24 -17.58 12.53
C LYS A 275 -7.16 -18.80 13.46
N SER A 276 -6.80 -19.95 12.88
CA SER A 276 -6.72 -21.23 13.60
C SER A 276 -5.44 -21.39 14.44
N ASP A 277 -4.36 -20.69 14.08
CA ASP A 277 -3.04 -20.79 14.71
C ASP A 277 -2.65 -19.50 15.43
N ILE A 278 -3.42 -19.13 16.46
CA ILE A 278 -3.09 -17.98 17.32
C ILE A 278 -1.74 -18.23 18.00
N THR A 279 -0.78 -17.37 17.70
CA THR A 279 0.58 -17.44 18.26
C THR A 279 0.98 -16.05 18.74
N PRO A 280 1.75 -15.96 19.85
CA PRO A 280 2.32 -14.69 20.28
C PRO A 280 3.08 -13.98 19.14
N PRO A 281 3.01 -12.65 19.03
CA PRO A 281 2.48 -11.71 20.03
C PRO A 281 0.95 -11.53 20.01
N GLN A 282 0.22 -12.24 19.15
CA GLN A 282 -1.22 -12.07 19.01
C GLN A 282 -1.99 -12.80 20.12
N THR A 283 -3.08 -12.18 20.55
CA THR A 283 -3.89 -12.70 21.67
C THR A 283 -5.02 -13.62 21.23
N GLY A 284 -5.50 -13.43 19.99
CA GLY A 284 -6.70 -14.09 19.48
C GLY A 284 -8.00 -13.32 19.73
N HIS A 285 -7.95 -12.20 20.46
CA HIS A 285 -9.11 -11.33 20.70
C HIS A 285 -9.02 -9.97 19.98
N GLY A 286 -7.97 -9.76 19.18
CA GLY A 286 -7.82 -8.59 18.31
C GLY A 286 -7.27 -7.33 18.97
N PHE A 287 -6.77 -7.41 20.21
CA PHE A 287 -5.99 -6.34 20.85
C PHE A 287 -4.68 -6.91 21.39
N THR A 288 -3.62 -6.12 21.41
CA THR A 288 -2.36 -6.56 22.02
C THR A 288 -2.57 -6.74 23.52
N ALA A 289 -1.94 -7.76 24.10
CA ALA A 289 -1.94 -7.97 25.55
C ALA A 289 -0.97 -7.03 26.28
N SER A 290 -0.97 -5.76 25.90
CA SER A 290 -0.13 -4.69 26.42
C SER A 290 -0.05 -4.70 27.94
N THR A 291 1.17 -4.59 28.48
CA THR A 291 1.41 -4.41 29.92
C THR A 291 1.57 -2.94 30.31
N THR A 292 1.29 -2.02 29.38
CA THR A 292 1.21 -0.58 29.60
C THR A 292 -0.27 -0.13 29.59
N ASP A 293 -0.52 1.18 29.69
CA ASP A 293 -1.86 1.76 29.57
C ASP A 293 -2.40 1.82 28.13
N LYS A 294 -1.60 1.36 27.15
CA LYS A 294 -1.91 1.41 25.72
C LYS A 294 -2.95 0.39 25.30
N ILE A 295 -3.90 0.86 24.49
CA ILE A 295 -4.93 0.05 23.85
C ILE A 295 -4.62 0.02 22.36
N ILE A 296 -4.14 -1.12 21.88
CA ILE A 296 -3.64 -1.26 20.51
C ILE A 296 -4.44 -2.36 19.81
N PRO A 297 -5.32 -2.00 18.87
CA PRO A 297 -5.97 -2.97 18.00
C PRO A 297 -4.96 -3.74 17.15
N GLU A 298 -5.07 -5.05 17.13
CA GLU A 298 -4.24 -5.93 16.31
C GLU A 298 -4.76 -5.98 14.87
N TYR A 299 -3.84 -5.89 13.93
CA TYR A 299 -4.03 -6.27 12.54
C TYR A 299 -2.91 -7.21 12.09
N GLU A 300 -3.20 -8.04 11.12
CA GLU A 300 -2.24 -8.94 10.49
C GLU A 300 -2.37 -8.89 8.98
N ALA A 301 -1.24 -8.91 8.29
CA ALA A 301 -1.16 -9.35 6.91
C ALA A 301 -0.75 -10.84 6.93
N PRO A 302 -1.66 -11.79 6.63
CA PRO A 302 -1.38 -13.22 6.77
C PRO A 302 -0.14 -13.67 5.99
N ARG A 303 0.54 -14.73 6.45
CA ARG A 303 1.69 -15.28 5.73
C ARG A 303 1.29 -15.67 4.30
N GLY A 304 2.14 -15.31 3.33
CA GLY A 304 1.88 -15.56 1.91
C GLY A 304 1.06 -14.46 1.22
N THR A 305 0.58 -13.46 1.97
CA THR A 305 -0.01 -12.24 1.41
C THR A 305 1.10 -11.38 0.80
N PHE A 306 0.88 -10.93 -0.43
CA PHE A 306 1.76 -9.98 -1.12
C PHE A 306 1.28 -8.56 -0.85
N LEU A 307 1.31 -8.12 0.42
CA LEU A 307 0.87 -6.77 0.77
C LEU A 307 1.93 -5.75 0.34
N GLU A 308 1.69 -5.10 -0.79
CA GLU A 308 2.58 -4.08 -1.33
C GLU A 308 2.30 -2.71 -0.70
N PRO A 309 3.32 -2.00 -0.20
CA PRO A 309 3.17 -0.62 0.20
C PRO A 309 3.00 0.30 -1.03
N ARG A 310 2.28 1.41 -0.86
CA ARG A 310 2.25 2.51 -1.83
C ARG A 310 3.63 3.18 -1.93
N ASP A 311 3.87 3.85 -3.07
CA ASP A 311 5.06 4.70 -3.24
C ASP A 311 5.19 5.70 -2.08
N GLY A 312 6.42 5.89 -1.61
CA GLY A 312 6.69 6.77 -0.49
C GLY A 312 6.51 6.16 0.90
N ALA A 313 6.24 4.85 1.03
CA ALA A 313 6.38 4.18 2.32
C ALA A 313 7.82 4.30 2.85
N GLU A 314 7.99 4.40 4.16
CA GLU A 314 9.25 4.82 4.78
C GLU A 314 9.70 3.80 5.84
N ILE A 315 11.02 3.57 5.92
CA ILE A 315 11.66 2.80 6.99
C ILE A 315 12.52 3.74 7.81
N TYR A 316 12.31 3.69 9.13
CA TYR A 316 13.08 4.44 10.10
C TYR A 316 13.81 3.50 11.06
N THR A 317 15.07 3.79 11.36
CA THR A 317 15.74 3.23 12.54
C THR A 317 15.52 4.14 13.73
N VAL A 318 15.38 3.57 14.92
CA VAL A 318 15.31 4.28 16.20
C VAL A 318 16.49 3.80 17.03
N ILE A 319 17.55 4.60 17.04
CA ILE A 319 18.82 4.27 17.69
C ILE A 319 19.04 5.25 18.83
N ASN A 320 19.17 4.75 20.07
CA ASN A 320 19.23 5.58 21.27
C ASN A 320 18.07 6.60 21.38
N GLY A 321 16.88 6.20 20.91
CA GLY A 321 15.69 7.07 20.86
C GLY A 321 15.66 8.08 19.71
N GLU A 322 16.74 8.21 18.94
CA GLU A 322 16.79 9.09 17.77
C GLU A 322 16.24 8.37 16.54
N GLU A 323 15.21 8.93 15.93
CA GLU A 323 14.59 8.40 14.71
C GLU A 323 15.31 8.92 13.46
N ARG A 324 15.72 8.01 12.56
CA ARG A 324 16.39 8.34 11.30
C ARG A 324 15.76 7.61 10.13
N LEU A 325 15.38 8.35 9.09
CA LEU A 325 14.90 7.78 7.84
C LEU A 325 16.05 7.07 7.13
N VAL A 326 15.86 5.80 6.79
CA VAL A 326 16.89 4.96 6.15
C VAL A 326 16.43 4.35 4.82
N GLY A 327 15.14 4.32 4.55
CA GLY A 327 14.60 3.69 3.33
C GLY A 327 13.30 4.31 2.88
N VAL A 328 13.11 4.40 1.57
CA VAL A 328 11.83 4.80 0.96
C VAL A 328 11.43 3.83 -0.13
N TYR A 329 10.22 3.31 -0.07
CA TYR A 329 9.65 2.45 -1.11
C TYR A 329 9.41 3.25 -2.36
N ARG A 330 9.87 2.70 -3.48
CA ARG A 330 9.62 3.27 -4.80
C ARG A 330 8.93 2.25 -5.68
N GLU A 331 7.69 2.54 -6.04
CA GLU A 331 6.84 1.68 -6.89
C GLU A 331 7.51 1.42 -8.23
N LYS A 332 8.15 2.44 -8.82
CA LYS A 332 8.94 2.32 -10.07
C LYS A 332 9.98 1.20 -10.02
N TYR A 333 10.56 0.94 -8.85
CA TYR A 333 11.60 -0.06 -8.65
C TYR A 333 11.09 -1.29 -7.87
N GLN A 334 9.83 -1.26 -7.44
CA GLN A 334 9.17 -2.24 -6.57
C GLN A 334 10.03 -2.67 -5.37
N ARG A 335 10.72 -1.72 -4.74
CA ARG A 335 11.58 -1.97 -3.57
C ARG A 335 11.83 -0.71 -2.74
N PHE A 336 12.32 -0.91 -1.52
CA PHE A 336 12.89 0.18 -0.74
C PHE A 336 14.28 0.56 -1.27
N ILE A 337 14.53 1.86 -1.35
CA ILE A 337 15.82 2.45 -1.72
C ILE A 337 16.38 3.17 -0.51
N PRO A 338 17.70 3.06 -0.23
CA PRO A 338 18.33 3.83 0.84
C PRO A 338 18.03 5.33 0.72
N ALA A 339 17.62 5.92 1.84
CA ALA A 339 17.44 7.35 1.97
C ALA A 339 18.75 8.02 2.40
N THR A 340 19.05 9.19 1.85
CA THR A 340 20.09 10.09 2.37
C THR A 340 19.45 11.42 2.75
N LYS A 341 19.94 12.01 3.85
CA LYS A 341 19.65 13.40 4.17
C LYS A 341 20.33 14.34 3.20
#